data_AF-A0A068QV95-F1
#
_entry.id   AF-A0A068QV95-F1
#
_cell.length_a   1.000
_cell.length_b   1.000
_cell.length_c   1.000
_cell.angle_alpha   90.00
_cell.angle_beta   90.00
_cell.angle_gamma   90.00
#
_symmetry.space_group_name_H-M   'P 1'
#
loop_
_entity.id
_entity.type
_entity.pdbx_description
1 polymer ?
#
loop_
_entity_poly.entity_id
_entity_poly.type
_entity_poly.pdbx_seq_one_letter_code
_entity_poly.pdbx_strand_id
1 'polypeptide(L)'
;MFKIIVTTTNQHTGEIKKETVRYKYKTLRGAEKAAKNIRDICMPDNETVDTEIVSVYERRAPISLDQAMHNTRLAASLFYVILEKAKSECSIDLNNLIALACDINQEVYHALQAAVYEE
;
A
#
# COMPACT_ATOMS: atom_id res chain seq x y z
N MET A 1 -2.37 0.53 -7.75
CA MET A 1 -2.16 -0.32 -8.95
C MET A 1 -2.35 -1.77 -8.55
N PHE A 2 -2.41 -2.69 -9.50
CA PHE A 2 -2.62 -4.11 -9.23
C PHE A 2 -1.58 -4.93 -9.98
N LYS A 3 -1.14 -6.03 -9.38
CA LYS A 3 -0.32 -7.06 -10.05
C LYS A 3 -1.06 -8.39 -9.96
N ILE A 4 -0.70 -9.31 -10.85
CA ILE A 4 -1.23 -10.66 -10.86
C ILE A 4 -0.10 -11.60 -10.44
N ILE A 5 -0.38 -12.50 -9.52
CA ILE A 5 0.49 -13.63 -9.18
C ILE A 5 -0.16 -14.86 -9.80
N VAL A 6 0.61 -15.61 -10.59
CA VAL A 6 0.18 -16.86 -11.22
C VAL A 6 0.81 -18.01 -10.44
N THR A 7 -0.03 -18.97 -10.04
CA THR A 7 0.41 -20.22 -9.42
C THR A 7 0.10 -21.35 -10.39
N THR A 8 1.13 -22.04 -10.85
CA THR A 8 1.00 -23.24 -11.68
C THR A 8 1.31 -24.46 -10.83
N THR A 9 0.43 -25.46 -10.85
CA THR A 9 0.65 -26.74 -10.17
C THR A 9 0.69 -27.86 -11.18
N ASN A 10 1.80 -28.60 -11.25
CA ASN A 10 1.90 -29.80 -12.06
C ASN A 10 1.23 -30.97 -11.32
N GLN A 11 0.19 -31.55 -11.90
CA GLN A 11 -0.59 -32.61 -11.25
C GLN A 11 0.16 -33.95 -11.14
N HIS A 12 1.16 -34.19 -11.98
CA HIS A 12 1.94 -35.42 -11.97
C HIS A 12 3.07 -35.41 -10.94
N THR A 13 3.80 -34.29 -10.87
CA THR A 13 4.96 -34.15 -9.99
C THR A 13 4.61 -33.48 -8.65
N GLY A 14 3.47 -32.80 -8.58
CA GLY A 14 3.09 -31.96 -7.45
C GLY A 14 3.88 -30.65 -7.36
N GLU A 15 4.69 -30.33 -8.37
CA GLU A 15 5.52 -29.13 -8.38
C GLU A 15 4.64 -27.87 -8.46
N ILE A 16 4.91 -26.90 -7.58
CA ILE A 16 4.20 -25.62 -7.52
C ILE A 16 5.17 -24.51 -7.91
N LYS A 17 4.80 -23.75 -8.94
CA LYS A 17 5.55 -22.60 -9.41
C LYS A 17 4.71 -21.34 -9.21
N LYS A 18 5.27 -20.33 -8.54
CA LYS A 18 4.63 -19.03 -8.34
C LYS A 18 5.42 -17.92 -9.01
N GLU A 19 4.77 -17.16 -9.87
CA GLU A 19 5.39 -16.04 -10.58
C GLU A 19 4.52 -14.79 -10.52
N THR A 20 5.15 -13.64 -10.29
CA THR A 20 4.46 -12.35 -10.43
C THR A 20 4.51 -11.91 -11.88
N VAL A 21 3.35 -11.67 -12.49
CA VAL A 21 3.24 -11.12 -13.84
C VAL A 21 3.92 -9.75 -13.89
N ARG A 22 4.75 -9.53 -14.91
CA ARG A 22 5.54 -8.30 -15.07
C ARG A 22 4.66 -7.05 -15.18
N TYR A 23 3.50 -7.19 -15.82
CA TYR A 23 2.56 -6.10 -16.03
C TYR A 23 1.86 -5.65 -14.75
N LYS A 24 1.66 -4.34 -14.66
CA LYS A 24 0.86 -3.70 -13.61
C LYS A 24 -0.41 -3.14 -14.24
N TYR A 25 -1.51 -3.21 -13.51
CA TYR A 25 -2.82 -2.75 -13.95
C TYR A 25 -3.26 -1.55 -13.12
N LYS A 26 -3.78 -0.51 -13.81
CA LYS A 26 -4.24 0.72 -13.15
C LYS A 26 -5.52 0.51 -12.35
N THR A 27 -6.40 -0.38 -12.82
CA THR A 27 -7.72 -0.65 -12.24
C THR A 27 -7.89 -2.12 -11.88
N LEU A 28 -8.70 -2.41 -10.86
CA LEU A 28 -9.02 -3.78 -10.44
C LEU A 28 -9.68 -4.55 -11.59
N ARG A 29 -10.69 -3.95 -12.22
CA ARG A 29 -11.39 -4.52 -13.39
C ARG A 29 -10.44 -4.88 -14.55
N GLY A 30 -9.41 -4.08 -14.76
CA GLY A 30 -8.38 -4.36 -15.77
C GLY A 30 -7.53 -5.57 -15.41
N ALA A 31 -7.16 -5.70 -14.12
CA ALA A 31 -6.44 -6.86 -13.60
C ALA A 31 -7.30 -8.13 -13.64
N GLU A 32 -8.58 -8.05 -13.27
CA GLU A 32 -9.54 -9.17 -13.32
C GLU A 32 -9.70 -9.72 -14.73
N LYS A 33 -9.87 -8.83 -15.71
CA LYS A 33 -9.96 -9.22 -17.12
C LYS A 33 -8.70 -9.94 -17.59
N ALA A 34 -7.52 -9.44 -17.21
CA ALA A 34 -6.26 -10.07 -17.57
C ALA A 34 -6.04 -11.42 -16.85
N ALA A 35 -6.38 -11.51 -15.56
CA ALA A 35 -6.30 -12.75 -14.79
C ALA A 35 -7.19 -13.84 -15.37
N LYS A 36 -8.42 -13.47 -15.78
CA LYS A 36 -9.31 -14.38 -16.51
C LYS A 36 -8.69 -14.89 -17.80
N ASN A 37 -8.17 -13.99 -18.65
CA ASN A 37 -7.51 -14.39 -19.89
C ASN A 37 -6.31 -15.31 -19.66
N ILE A 38 -5.53 -15.10 -18.59
CA ILE A 38 -4.39 -15.98 -18.25
C ILE A 38 -4.87 -17.40 -17.94
N ARG A 39 -5.94 -17.54 -17.14
CA ARG A 39 -6.53 -18.86 -16.84
C ARG A 39 -7.08 -19.54 -18.10
N ASP A 40 -7.65 -18.78 -19.02
CA ASP A 40 -8.25 -19.31 -20.25
C ASP A 40 -7.19 -19.75 -21.28
N ILE A 41 -6.00 -19.12 -21.29
CA ILE A 41 -4.92 -19.40 -22.27
C ILE A 41 -3.90 -20.43 -21.72
N CYS A 42 -3.63 -20.42 -20.42
CA CYS A 42 -2.66 -21.31 -19.78
C CYS A 42 -3.36 -22.55 -19.19
N MET A 43 -3.89 -23.42 -20.05
CA MET A 43 -4.24 -24.80 -19.66
C MET A 43 -3.34 -25.80 -20.39
N PRO A 44 -2.12 -26.05 -19.90
CA PRO A 44 -1.29 -27.16 -20.37
C PRO A 44 -1.91 -28.48 -19.94
N ASP A 45 -1.69 -29.53 -20.72
CA ASP A 45 -2.06 -30.87 -20.31
C ASP A 45 -1.38 -31.20 -18.98
N ASN A 46 -2.18 -31.56 -17.96
CA ASN A 46 -1.73 -31.97 -16.62
C ASN A 46 -1.23 -30.87 -15.67
N GLU A 47 -1.50 -29.59 -15.96
CA GLU A 47 -1.22 -28.46 -15.06
C GLU A 47 -2.50 -27.71 -14.66
N THR A 48 -2.56 -27.21 -13.44
CA THR A 48 -3.59 -26.24 -13.02
C THR A 48 -2.99 -24.87 -12.85
N VAL A 49 -3.73 -23.83 -13.24
CA VAL A 49 -3.32 -22.44 -13.14
C VAL A 49 -4.32 -21.67 -12.29
N ASP A 50 -3.83 -21.11 -11.19
CA ASP A 50 -4.55 -20.15 -10.36
C ASP A 50 -3.93 -18.75 -10.46
N THR A 51 -4.76 -17.73 -10.24
CA THR A 51 -4.34 -16.33 -10.35
C THR A 51 -4.86 -15.52 -9.18
N GLU A 52 -3.95 -14.85 -8.48
CA GLU A 52 -4.24 -13.92 -7.40
C GLU A 52 -3.99 -12.47 -7.88
N ILE A 53 -4.90 -11.56 -7.55
CA ILE A 53 -4.73 -10.12 -7.82
C ILE A 53 -4.33 -9.44 -6.53
N VAL A 54 -3.11 -8.91 -6.51
CA VAL A 54 -2.58 -8.17 -5.36
C VAL A 54 -2.62 -6.68 -5.64
N SER A 55 -3.15 -5.91 -4.69
CA SER A 55 -3.04 -4.45 -4.72
C SER A 55 -1.59 -4.08 -4.43
N VAL A 56 -1.02 -3.26 -5.30
CA VAL A 56 0.32 -2.72 -5.14
C VAL A 56 0.17 -1.24 -4.84
N TYR A 57 0.61 -0.86 -3.65
CA TYR A 57 0.99 0.51 -3.36
C TYR A 57 2.20 0.85 -4.22
N GLU A 58 1.94 1.45 -5.38
CA GLU A 58 3.01 2.18 -6.04
C GLU A 58 3.32 3.38 -5.16
N ARG A 59 4.59 3.47 -4.77
CA ARG A 59 5.16 4.69 -4.22
C ARG A 59 4.79 5.79 -5.23
N ARG A 60 3.87 6.68 -4.85
CA ARG A 60 3.54 7.86 -5.66
C ARG A 60 4.86 8.57 -5.97
N ALA A 61 4.94 9.26 -7.11
CA ALA A 61 6.09 10.11 -7.39
C ALA A 61 6.43 10.90 -6.12
N PRO A 62 7.71 10.92 -5.69
CA PRO A 62 8.10 11.67 -4.50
C PRO A 62 7.55 13.08 -4.61
N ILE A 63 6.87 13.54 -3.56
CA ILE A 63 6.48 14.94 -3.47
C ILE A 63 7.73 15.79 -3.26
N SER A 64 7.69 17.08 -3.63
CA SER A 64 8.81 17.98 -3.34
C SER A 64 9.00 18.12 -1.83
N LEU A 65 10.22 18.46 -1.41
CA LEU A 65 10.51 18.72 0.01
C LEU A 65 9.62 19.83 0.57
N ASP A 66 9.37 20.91 -0.19
CA ASP A 66 8.44 21.97 0.20
C ASP A 66 7.01 21.45 0.43
N GLN A 67 6.53 20.58 -0.46
CA GLN A 67 5.20 19.99 -0.33
C GLN A 67 5.12 19.04 0.87
N ALA A 68 6.17 18.26 1.11
CA ALA A 68 6.27 17.41 2.29
C ALA A 68 6.27 18.25 3.57
N MET A 69 6.99 19.38 3.58
CA MET A 69 7.12 20.27 4.73
C MET A 69 5.77 20.94 5.05
N HIS A 70 5.10 21.43 4.00
CA HIS A 70 3.76 21.96 4.11
C HIS A 70 2.77 20.91 4.64
N ASN A 71 2.80 19.69 4.11
CA ASN A 71 1.86 18.63 4.51
C ASN A 71 2.07 18.16 5.96
N THR A 72 3.32 17.99 6.40
CA THR A 72 3.63 17.59 7.77
C THR A 72 3.24 18.68 8.78
N ARG A 73 3.40 19.97 8.42
CA ARG A 73 2.90 21.09 9.22
C ARG A 73 1.38 21.12 9.32
N LEU A 74 0.67 20.88 8.21
CA LEU A 74 -0.78 20.75 8.22
C LEU A 74 -1.23 19.57 9.07
N ALA A 75 -0.57 18.42 8.95
CA ALA A 75 -0.85 17.24 9.76
C ALA A 75 -0.65 17.52 11.25
N ALA A 76 0.42 18.21 11.66
CA ALA A 76 0.63 18.60 13.04
C ALA A 76 -0.53 19.45 13.59
N SER A 77 -1.00 20.42 12.79
CA SER A 77 -2.15 21.27 13.17
C SER A 77 -3.46 20.47 13.23
N LEU A 78 -3.64 19.51 12.33
CA LEU A 78 -4.80 18.63 12.31
C LEU A 78 -4.81 17.67 13.52
N PHE A 79 -3.67 17.07 13.86
CA PHE A 79 -3.55 16.19 15.02
C PHE A 79 -3.92 16.90 16.32
N TYR A 80 -3.56 18.18 16.46
CA TYR A 80 -3.99 18.98 17.61
C TYR A 80 -5.52 19.01 17.74
N VAL A 81 -6.23 19.31 16.64
CA VAL A 81 -7.70 19.36 16.63
C VAL A 81 -8.30 17.96 16.88
N ILE A 82 -7.72 16.92 16.28
CA ILE A 82 -8.17 15.53 16.47
C ILE A 82 -8.01 15.13 17.93
N LEU A 83 -6.87 15.39 18.56
CA LEU A 83 -6.60 15.04 19.96
C LEU A 83 -7.56 15.74 20.91
N GLU A 84 -7.86 17.02 20.68
CA GLU A 84 -8.85 17.75 21.51
C GLU A 84 -10.24 17.11 21.43
N LYS A 85 -10.66 16.68 20.25
CA LYS A 85 -11.96 16.01 20.05
C LYS A 85 -11.96 14.58 20.59
N ALA A 86 -10.87 13.83 20.37
CA ALA A 86 -10.74 12.43 20.73
C ALA A 86 -10.83 12.21 22.25
N LYS A 87 -10.38 13.16 23.06
CA LYS A 87 -10.49 13.11 24.54
C LYS A 87 -11.93 12.83 25.03
N SER A 88 -12.94 13.35 24.34
CA SER A 88 -14.36 13.16 24.70
C SER A 88 -15.12 12.21 23.78
N GLU A 89 -14.63 12.00 22.56
CA GLU A 89 -15.35 11.27 21.51
C GLU A 89 -14.84 9.83 21.31
N CYS A 90 -13.65 9.48 21.81
CA CYS A 90 -13.00 8.19 21.56
C CYS A 90 -12.79 7.37 22.84
N SER A 91 -12.65 6.04 22.68
CA SER A 91 -12.17 5.18 23.77
C SER A 91 -10.72 5.51 24.12
N ILE A 92 -10.29 5.14 25.33
CA ILE A 92 -8.91 5.36 25.80
C ILE A 92 -7.90 4.72 24.83
N ASP A 93 -8.13 3.48 24.41
CA ASP A 93 -7.23 2.77 23.49
C ASP A 93 -7.11 3.50 22.15
N LEU A 94 -8.22 3.97 21.59
CA LEU A 94 -8.21 4.71 20.32
C LEU A 94 -7.52 6.07 20.48
N ASN A 95 -7.75 6.77 21.60
CA ASN A 95 -7.08 8.03 21.90
C ASN A 95 -5.56 7.85 22.02
N ASN A 96 -5.10 6.75 22.64
CA ASN A 96 -3.67 6.40 22.72
C ASN A 96 -3.06 6.12 21.34
N LEU A 97 -3.79 5.43 20.45
CA LEU A 97 -3.33 5.20 19.07
C LEU A 97 -3.25 6.50 18.26
N ILE A 98 -4.19 7.42 18.46
CA ILE A 98 -4.17 8.75 17.83
C ILE A 98 -2.96 9.56 18.33
N ALA A 99 -2.68 9.52 19.64
CA ALA A 99 -1.50 10.18 20.22
C ALA A 99 -0.21 9.62 19.60
N LEU A 100 -0.07 8.30 19.50
CA LEU A 100 1.09 7.67 18.87
C LEU A 100 1.24 8.09 17.39
N ALA A 101 0.15 8.20 16.64
CA ALA A 101 0.19 8.69 15.26
C ALA A 101 0.64 10.16 15.17
N CYS A 102 0.25 11.00 16.15
CA CYS A 102 0.72 12.37 16.26
C CYS A 102 2.23 12.43 16.53
N ASP A 103 2.74 11.61 17.45
CA ASP A 103 4.16 11.55 17.79
C ASP A 103 5.01 11.17 16.57
N ILE A 104 4.58 10.14 15.82
CA ILE A 104 5.24 9.73 14.56
C ILE A 104 5.25 10.88 13.55
N ASN A 105 4.15 11.64 13.42
CA ASN A 105 4.12 12.80 12.52
C ASN A 105 5.08 13.92 12.98
N GLN A 106 5.25 14.13 14.29
CA GLN A 106 6.20 15.10 14.82
C GLN A 106 7.65 14.69 14.54
N GLU A 107 7.99 13.42 14.73
CA GLU A 107 9.32 12.90 14.38
C GLU A 107 9.64 13.12 12.89
N VAL A 108 8.67 12.81 12.01
CA VAL A 108 8.82 13.04 10.56
C VAL A 108 8.91 14.52 10.24
N TYR A 109 8.11 15.37 10.89
CA TYR A 109 8.17 16.82 10.72
C TYR A 109 9.55 17.38 11.07
N HIS A 110 10.12 16.99 12.21
CA HIS A 110 11.43 17.48 12.65
C HIS A 110 12.57 16.95 11.78
N ALA A 111 12.54 15.67 11.43
CA ALA A 111 13.52 15.09 10.50
C ALA A 111 13.49 15.79 9.13
N LEU A 112 12.29 16.10 8.64
CA LEU A 112 12.12 16.83 7.39
C LEU A 112 12.56 18.29 7.50
N GLN A 113 12.24 18.95 8.63
CA GLN A 113 12.67 20.32 8.89
C GLN A 113 14.19 20.43 8.85
N ALA A 114 14.91 19.52 9.52
CA ALA A 114 16.37 19.47 9.48
C ALA A 114 16.89 19.27 8.05
N ALA A 115 16.26 18.39 7.26
CA ALA A 115 16.64 18.14 5.87
C ALA A 115 16.35 19.32 4.91
N VAL A 116 15.34 20.15 5.21
CA VAL A 116 14.94 21.29 4.37
C VAL A 116 15.78 22.53 4.68
N TYR A 117 16.14 22.74 5.95
CA TYR A 117 16.75 23.98 6.41
C TYR A 117 18.24 23.85 6.79
N GLU A 118 18.88 22.70 6.55
CA GLU A 118 20.32 22.45 6.78
C GLU A 118 20.79 22.88 8.19
N GLU A 119 20.26 22.24 9.24
CA GLU A 119 20.91 22.24 10.56
C GLU A 119 21.94 21.11 10.69
#